data_AF-A0A954X3Z0-F1
#
_entry.id   AF-A0A954X3Z0-F1
#
_cell.length_a   1.000
_cell.length_b   1.000
_cell.length_c   1.000
_cell.angle_alpha   90.00
_cell.angle_beta   90.00
_cell.angle_gamma   90.00
#
_symmetry.space_group_name_H-M   'P 1'
#
loop_
_entity.id
_entity.type
_entity.pdbx_description
1 polymer ?
#
loop_
_entity_poly.entity_id
_entity_poly.type
_entity_poly.pdbx_seq_one_letter_code
_entity_poly.pdbx_strand_id
1 'polypeptide(L)'
;MPKVMEIVNERFKEGARFENPEAVPLNVERMVLNYDYDVRAYFIHEGAGYKNTVGVKLGDEHRLMFPDCSYDGNNGVRLQRGDFMDLGLIKRGTKLDLMIIPNGANGGLGGNYYRLYSTRDISDDKRQHYVGFWIEDTPLLLFGAEDLLGGGDNDFEDVVVVMDFGLDYAPPKNYFVSTRG
;
A
#
# COMPACT_ATOMS: atom_id res chain seq x y z
N MET A 1 -6.67 8.71 13.06
CA MET A 1 -6.54 9.30 11.71
C MET A 1 -7.92 9.48 11.07
N PRO A 2 -8.73 10.49 11.45
CA PRO A 2 -10.09 10.61 10.94
C PRO A 2 -10.20 10.80 9.43
N LYS A 3 -9.37 11.68 8.83
CA LYS A 3 -9.34 11.90 7.37
C LYS A 3 -9.00 10.64 6.56
N VAL A 4 -8.03 9.84 7.04
CA VAL A 4 -7.67 8.56 6.41
C VAL A 4 -8.89 7.64 6.39
N MET A 5 -9.59 7.54 7.52
CA MET A 5 -10.73 6.64 7.62
C MET A 5 -11.94 7.07 6.79
N GLU A 6 -12.12 8.37 6.56
CA GLU A 6 -13.13 8.88 5.64
C GLU A 6 -12.88 8.35 4.22
N ILE A 7 -11.64 8.49 3.72
CA ILE A 7 -11.27 7.98 2.40
C ILE A 7 -11.38 6.46 2.34
N VAL A 8 -10.92 5.74 3.36
CA VAL A 8 -11.04 4.27 3.43
C VAL A 8 -12.49 3.83 3.30
N ASN A 9 -13.40 4.44 4.06
CA ASN A 9 -14.81 4.05 4.05
C ASN A 9 -15.53 4.41 2.73
N GLU A 10 -15.01 5.38 1.97
CA GLU A 10 -15.57 5.79 0.68
C GLU A 10 -14.98 5.00 -0.49
N ARG A 11 -13.66 4.78 -0.49
CA ARG A 11 -12.88 4.32 -1.64
C ARG A 11 -12.35 2.90 -1.54
N PHE A 12 -12.17 2.38 -0.33
CA PHE A 12 -11.63 1.04 -0.06
C PHE A 12 -12.63 0.21 0.76
N LYS A 13 -13.91 0.39 0.46
CA LYS A 13 -14.98 -0.44 0.98
C LYS A 13 -15.11 -1.65 0.06
N GLU A 14 -15.33 -2.82 0.63
CA GLU A 14 -15.60 -4.06 -0.11
C GLU A 14 -16.51 -3.84 -1.34
N GLY A 15 -15.99 -4.17 -2.53
CA GLY A 15 -16.69 -4.05 -3.81
C GLY A 15 -16.76 -2.64 -4.39
N ALA A 16 -16.08 -1.64 -3.80
CA ALA A 16 -16.00 -0.27 -4.32
C ALA A 16 -14.97 -0.18 -5.45
N ARG A 17 -15.35 -0.65 -6.63
CA ARG A 17 -14.46 -0.78 -7.79
C ARG A 17 -13.95 0.56 -8.30
N PHE A 18 -12.65 0.61 -8.63
CA PHE A 18 -12.03 1.67 -9.40
C PHE A 18 -12.20 1.39 -10.90
N GLU A 19 -13.04 2.18 -11.59
CA GLU A 19 -13.36 1.96 -13.02
C GLU A 19 -12.16 2.15 -13.96
N ASN A 20 -11.19 2.99 -13.57
CA ASN A 20 -9.96 3.22 -14.32
C ASN A 20 -8.77 3.34 -13.35
N PRO A 21 -8.28 2.21 -12.80
CA PRO A 21 -7.22 2.22 -11.79
C PRO A 21 -5.92 2.83 -12.32
N GLU A 22 -5.64 2.68 -13.62
CA GLU A 22 -4.49 3.31 -14.28
C GLU A 22 -4.60 4.85 -14.31
N ALA A 23 -5.82 5.40 -14.23
CA ALA A 23 -6.06 6.84 -14.11
C ALA A 23 -6.11 7.34 -12.65
N VAL A 24 -6.03 6.45 -11.66
CA VAL A 24 -5.94 6.78 -10.23
C VAL A 24 -4.46 6.69 -9.83
N PRO A 25 -3.67 7.77 -9.93
CA PRO A 25 -2.24 7.61 -10.05
C PRO A 25 -1.62 7.61 -8.66
N LEU A 26 -1.28 6.41 -8.17
CA LEU A 26 -0.04 6.28 -7.43
C LEU A 26 1.10 6.54 -8.43
N ASN A 27 1.53 7.79 -8.55
CA ASN A 27 2.66 8.13 -9.40
C ASN A 27 3.95 7.65 -8.74
N VAL A 28 4.39 6.44 -9.13
CA VAL A 28 5.60 5.79 -8.63
C VAL A 28 6.88 6.57 -8.88
N GLU A 29 6.92 7.45 -9.89
CA GLU A 29 8.09 8.32 -10.13
C GLU A 29 8.26 9.36 -9.02
N ARG A 30 7.18 9.66 -8.30
CA ARG A 30 7.16 10.60 -7.17
C ARG A 30 7.35 9.92 -5.82
N MET A 31 7.49 8.60 -5.79
CA MET A 31 7.78 7.83 -4.57
C MET A 31 9.28 7.85 -4.28
N VAL A 32 9.84 9.05 -4.12
CA VAL A 32 11.25 9.29 -3.81
C VAL A 32 11.32 10.25 -2.63
N LEU A 33 12.11 9.90 -1.61
CA LEU A 33 12.29 10.78 -0.45
C LEU A 33 13.10 12.02 -0.82
N ASN A 34 12.58 13.20 -0.52
CA ASN A 34 13.27 14.46 -0.85
C ASN A 34 14.35 14.85 0.19
N TYR A 35 14.25 14.28 1.39
CA TYR A 35 15.12 14.51 2.54
C TYR A 35 15.20 13.22 3.37
N ASP A 36 16.16 13.15 4.30
CA ASP A 36 16.30 12.01 5.20
C ASP A 36 15.12 11.99 6.17
N TYR A 37 14.42 10.86 6.30
CA TYR A 37 13.19 10.78 7.11
C TYR A 37 13.01 9.42 7.78
N ASP A 38 12.46 9.43 9.00
CA ASP A 38 12.06 8.22 9.72
C ASP A 38 10.67 7.79 9.23
N VAL A 39 10.63 6.79 8.35
CA VAL A 39 9.40 6.35 7.70
C VAL A 39 8.68 5.30 8.56
N ARG A 40 7.35 5.42 8.66
CA ARG A 40 6.50 4.44 9.33
C ARG A 40 5.37 3.99 8.43
N ALA A 41 5.01 2.73 8.51
CA ALA A 41 3.83 2.17 7.84
C ALA A 41 2.84 1.67 8.88
N TYR A 42 1.55 1.94 8.69
CA TYR A 42 0.47 1.56 9.59
C TYR A 42 -0.54 0.70 8.82
N PHE A 43 -0.86 -0.45 9.38
CA PHE A 43 -1.89 -1.33 8.86
C PHE A 43 -3.28 -0.71 9.07
N ILE A 44 -4.13 -0.72 8.05
CA ILE A 44 -5.47 -0.12 8.12
C ILE A 44 -6.57 -1.17 8.03
N HIS A 45 -6.47 -2.05 7.04
CA HIS A 45 -7.49 -3.04 6.71
C HIS A 45 -6.94 -4.13 5.79
N GLU A 46 -7.62 -5.27 5.79
CA GLU A 46 -7.43 -6.42 4.90
C GLU A 46 -8.84 -6.94 4.58
N GLY A 47 -9.14 -7.07 3.29
CA GLY A 47 -10.43 -7.52 2.77
C GLY A 47 -10.36 -8.85 2.01
N ALA A 48 -9.16 -9.41 1.85
CA ALA A 48 -8.93 -10.58 1.04
C ALA A 48 -9.24 -11.91 1.76
N GLY A 49 -9.23 -13.00 0.98
CA GLY A 49 -9.21 -14.36 1.52
C GLY A 49 -7.79 -14.90 1.73
N TYR A 50 -6.76 -14.18 1.30
CA TYR A 50 -5.36 -14.63 1.34
C TYR A 50 -4.62 -14.15 2.58
N LYS A 51 -3.63 -14.94 3.00
CA LYS A 51 -2.68 -14.55 4.05
C LYS A 51 -1.55 -13.70 3.48
N ASN A 52 -1.91 -12.50 3.03
CA ASN A 52 -1.02 -11.61 2.30
C ASN A 52 0.14 -11.11 3.16
N THR A 53 1.30 -10.99 2.54
CA THR A 53 2.47 -10.32 3.13
C THR A 53 2.68 -9.00 2.41
N VAL A 54 2.84 -7.91 3.16
CA VAL A 54 3.09 -6.57 2.60
C VAL A 54 4.47 -6.08 3.00
N GLY A 55 5.16 -5.46 2.04
CA GLY A 55 6.51 -4.94 2.20
C GLY A 55 6.79 -3.78 1.26
N VAL A 56 8.05 -3.39 1.24
CA VAL A 56 8.53 -2.24 0.48
C VAL A 56 9.94 -2.52 -0.03
N LYS A 57 10.22 -2.08 -1.26
CA LYS A 57 11.57 -1.98 -1.82
C LYS A 57 12.06 -0.54 -1.66
N LEU A 58 13.18 -0.36 -0.97
CA LEU A 58 13.84 0.91 -0.71
C LEU A 58 15.17 0.94 -1.46
N GLY A 59 15.21 1.65 -2.59
CA GLY A 59 16.32 1.48 -3.53
C GLY A 59 16.35 0.04 -4.03
N ASP A 60 17.37 -0.74 -3.66
CA ASP A 60 17.48 -2.17 -3.98
C ASP A 60 17.22 -3.12 -2.81
N GLU A 61 16.91 -2.58 -1.63
CA GLU A 61 16.67 -3.36 -0.43
C GLU A 61 15.17 -3.68 -0.26
N HIS A 62 14.81 -4.95 -0.03
CA HIS A 62 13.46 -5.33 0.34
C HIS A 62 13.30 -5.39 1.87
N ARG A 63 12.24 -4.76 2.39
CA ARG A 63 11.84 -4.83 3.79
C ARG A 63 10.39 -5.30 3.90
N LEU A 64 10.13 -6.23 4.81
CA LEU A 64 8.76 -6.59 5.16
C LEU A 64 8.18 -5.53 6.11
N MET A 65 6.95 -5.11 5.85
CA MET A 65 6.20 -4.24 6.76
C MET A 65 5.28 -5.09 7.64
N PHE A 66 4.47 -5.92 6.99
CA PHE A 66 3.45 -6.75 7.63
C PHE A 66 3.58 -8.18 7.07
N PRO A 67 4.26 -9.08 7.80
CA PRO A 67 4.48 -10.45 7.34
C PRO A 67 3.19 -11.25 7.13
N ASP A 68 2.13 -10.93 7.88
CA ASP A 68 0.82 -11.57 7.77
C ASP A 68 -0.28 -10.53 8.04
N CYS A 69 -1.02 -10.15 7.00
CA CYS A 69 -2.09 -9.17 7.06
C CYS A 69 -3.46 -9.77 7.39
N SER A 70 -3.61 -11.10 7.37
CA SER A 70 -4.93 -11.71 7.42
C SER A 70 -5.62 -11.53 8.77
N TYR A 71 -6.95 -11.58 8.72
CA TYR A 71 -7.80 -11.53 9.91
C TYR A 71 -7.50 -12.61 10.96
N ASP A 72 -7.14 -13.83 10.54
CA ASP A 72 -6.76 -14.93 11.45
C ASP A 72 -5.32 -14.79 11.98
N GLY A 73 -4.50 -13.98 11.30
CA GLY A 73 -3.15 -13.60 11.68
C GLY A 73 -2.18 -14.76 11.85
N ASN A 74 -1.03 -14.46 12.46
CA ASN A 74 -0.01 -15.47 12.75
C ASN A 74 -0.18 -15.98 14.19
N ASN A 75 -0.40 -17.29 14.35
CA ASN A 75 -0.68 -17.92 15.65
C ASN A 75 -1.87 -17.29 16.41
N GLY A 76 -2.87 -16.78 15.68
CA GLY A 76 -4.07 -16.14 16.26
C GLY A 76 -3.87 -14.69 16.70
N VAL A 77 -2.69 -14.11 16.48
CA VAL A 77 -2.44 -12.68 16.68
C VAL A 77 -2.59 -11.98 15.34
N ARG A 78 -3.67 -11.21 15.22
CA ARG A 78 -4.00 -10.43 14.02
C ARG A 78 -3.57 -8.97 14.19
N LEU A 79 -3.19 -8.35 13.08
CA LEU A 79 -2.93 -6.91 13.06
C LEU A 79 -4.22 -6.15 13.41
N GLN A 80 -4.09 -5.17 14.29
CA GLN A 80 -5.11 -4.18 14.54
C GLN A 80 -4.87 -2.96 13.65
N ARG A 81 -5.96 -2.29 13.28
CA ARG A 81 -5.86 -0.99 12.62
C ARG A 81 -5.01 -0.04 13.46
N GLY A 82 -3.97 0.53 12.85
CA GLY A 82 -3.00 1.41 13.48
C GLY A 82 -1.76 0.71 14.04
N ASP A 83 -1.70 -0.62 14.03
CA ASP A 83 -0.44 -1.35 14.24
C ASP A 83 0.55 -0.90 13.17
N PHE A 84 1.80 -0.70 13.57
CA PHE A 84 2.78 -0.07 12.71
C PHE A 84 4.12 -0.77 12.69
N MET A 85 4.80 -0.61 11.56
CA MET A 85 6.20 -0.96 11.39
C MET A 85 7.02 0.33 11.29
N ASP A 86 8.09 0.40 12.08
CA ASP A 86 9.09 1.45 11.93
C ASP A 86 10.11 0.99 10.89
N LEU A 87 10.16 1.68 9.75
CA LEU A 87 11.13 1.42 8.69
C LEU A 87 12.46 2.17 8.94
N GLY A 88 12.52 3.00 9.98
CA GLY A 88 13.67 3.76 10.40
C GLY A 88 14.04 4.89 9.45
N LEU A 89 15.25 5.43 9.66
CA LEU A 89 15.78 6.52 8.87
C LEU A 89 16.14 6.05 7.46
N ILE A 90 15.43 6.57 6.47
CA ILE A 90 15.69 6.35 5.05
C ILE A 90 16.30 7.61 4.46
N LYS A 91 17.35 7.44 3.66
CA LYS A 91 18.09 8.55 3.05
C LYS A 91 17.32 9.21 1.92
N ARG A 92 17.50 10.51 1.77
CA ARG A 92 17.02 11.26 0.61
C ARG A 92 17.48 10.63 -0.70
N GLY A 93 16.67 10.74 -1.74
CA GLY A 93 16.89 10.14 -3.06
C GLY A 93 16.55 8.65 -3.13
N THR A 94 16.19 8.01 -2.02
CA THR A 94 15.75 6.61 -2.03
C THR A 94 14.38 6.51 -2.70
N LYS A 95 14.29 5.71 -3.77
CA LYS A 95 13.03 5.33 -4.40
C LYS A 95 12.33 4.28 -3.54
N LEU A 96 11.01 4.41 -3.40
CA LEU A 96 10.14 3.50 -2.71
C LEU A 96 9.21 2.80 -3.70
N ASP A 97 9.17 1.47 -3.63
CA ASP A 97 8.23 0.64 -4.38
C ASP A 97 7.50 -0.28 -3.39
N LEU A 98 6.18 -0.13 -3.29
CA LEU A 98 5.36 -1.00 -2.44
C LEU A 98 5.30 -2.39 -3.04
N MET A 99 5.17 -3.40 -2.21
CA MET A 99 5.16 -4.80 -2.60
C MET A 99 4.11 -5.58 -1.80
N ILE A 100 3.30 -6.36 -2.49
CA ILE A 100 2.43 -7.39 -1.91
C ILE A 100 2.86 -8.75 -2.44
N ILE A 101 2.86 -9.73 -1.54
CA ILE A 101 3.11 -11.13 -1.85
C ILE A 101 1.81 -11.87 -1.56
N PRO A 102 1.09 -12.32 -2.60
CA PRO A 102 -0.18 -13.01 -2.44
C PRO A 102 0.00 -14.29 -1.65
N ASN A 103 -0.82 -14.47 -0.61
CA ASN A 103 -0.76 -15.64 0.28
C ASN A 103 0.65 -15.90 0.88
N GLY A 104 1.46 -14.85 1.03
CA GLY A 104 2.88 -14.94 1.44
C GLY A 104 3.09 -15.60 2.80
N ALA A 105 2.23 -15.32 3.79
CA ALA A 105 2.34 -15.93 5.12
C ALA A 105 1.98 -17.44 5.11
N ASN A 106 1.42 -17.94 4.02
CA ASN A 106 0.98 -19.32 3.83
C ASN A 106 1.71 -20.01 2.65
N GLY A 107 2.95 -19.60 2.36
CA GLY A 107 3.81 -20.26 1.38
C GLY A 107 3.67 -19.77 -0.07
N GLY A 108 2.94 -18.67 -0.28
CA GLY A 108 2.69 -18.12 -1.61
C GLY A 108 1.67 -18.93 -2.43
N LEU A 109 1.67 -18.72 -3.75
CA LEU A 109 0.73 -19.37 -4.67
C LEU A 109 1.39 -20.59 -5.31
N GLY A 110 0.89 -21.79 -5.00
CA GLY A 110 1.48 -23.04 -5.48
C GLY A 110 2.94 -23.24 -5.06
N GLY A 111 3.36 -22.65 -3.94
CA GLY A 111 4.74 -22.67 -3.44
C GLY A 111 5.65 -21.57 -4.02
N ASN A 112 5.12 -20.66 -4.85
CA ASN A 112 5.88 -19.55 -5.43
C ASN A 112 5.51 -18.23 -4.76
N TYR A 113 6.54 -17.43 -4.46
CA TYR A 113 6.41 -16.09 -3.88
C TYR A 113 6.42 -15.03 -4.98
N TYR A 114 5.26 -14.84 -5.59
CA TYR A 114 5.06 -13.75 -6.55
C TYR A 114 5.10 -12.39 -5.84
N ARG A 115 5.74 -11.42 -6.47
CA ARG A 115 5.88 -10.05 -5.97
C ARG A 115 5.18 -9.10 -6.92
N LEU A 116 4.18 -8.42 -6.39
CA LEU A 116 3.37 -7.46 -7.11
C LEU A 116 3.68 -6.09 -6.54
N TYR A 117 4.14 -5.17 -7.39
CA TYR A 117 4.67 -3.89 -6.96
C TYR A 117 3.78 -2.73 -7.35
N SER A 118 3.96 -1.59 -6.67
CA SER A 118 3.37 -0.32 -7.11
C SER A 118 3.87 0.08 -8.50
N THR A 119 5.14 -0.21 -8.83
CA THR A 119 5.66 -0.08 -10.19
C THR A 119 5.28 -1.32 -11.00
N ARG A 120 4.26 -1.17 -11.86
CA ARG A 120 3.75 -2.20 -12.77
C ARG A 120 4.84 -3.01 -13.48
N ASP A 121 5.82 -2.34 -14.07
CA ASP A 121 6.80 -2.99 -14.95
C ASP A 121 7.74 -3.95 -14.22
N ILE A 122 7.83 -3.88 -12.89
CA ILE A 122 8.62 -4.80 -12.08
C ILE A 122 7.76 -5.86 -11.37
N SER A 123 6.43 -5.75 -11.40
CA SER A 123 5.51 -6.82 -10.99
C SER A 123 5.72 -8.07 -11.84
N ASP A 124 5.52 -9.25 -11.24
CA ASP A 124 5.72 -10.52 -11.93
C ASP A 124 4.77 -10.72 -13.14
N ASP A 125 3.58 -10.12 -13.10
CA ASP A 125 2.58 -10.19 -14.18
C ASP A 125 2.48 -8.92 -15.03
N LYS A 126 3.29 -7.91 -14.75
CA LYS A 126 3.30 -6.60 -15.42
C LYS A 126 1.95 -5.88 -15.37
N ARG A 127 1.21 -5.97 -14.26
CA ARG A 127 -0.05 -5.24 -14.02
C ARG A 127 0.03 -4.26 -12.86
N GLN A 128 -0.96 -3.37 -12.81
CA GLN A 128 -1.17 -2.44 -11.72
C GLN A 128 -1.80 -3.18 -10.54
N HIS A 129 -1.15 -3.15 -9.38
CA HIS A 129 -1.64 -3.80 -8.15
C HIS A 129 -1.86 -2.82 -7.01
N TYR A 130 -1.70 -1.52 -7.26
CA TYR A 130 -1.83 -0.49 -6.24
C TYR A 130 -2.59 0.71 -6.74
N VAL A 131 -3.38 1.30 -5.86
CA VAL A 131 -3.87 2.68 -6.01
C VAL A 131 -3.48 3.45 -4.75
N GLY A 132 -3.31 4.76 -4.86
CA GLY A 132 -2.84 5.55 -3.72
C GLY A 132 -3.23 7.02 -3.76
N PHE A 133 -3.36 7.59 -2.58
CA PHE A 133 -3.81 8.95 -2.33
C PHE A 133 -2.91 9.62 -1.30
N TRP A 134 -2.42 10.81 -1.64
CA TRP A 134 -1.84 11.69 -0.64
C TRP A 134 -2.96 12.32 0.17
N ILE A 135 -2.85 12.23 1.49
CA ILE A 135 -3.84 12.81 2.40
C ILE A 135 -3.54 14.30 2.59
N GLU A 136 -4.49 15.15 2.21
CA GLU A 136 -4.32 16.61 2.20
C GLU A 136 -3.86 17.18 3.55
N ASP A 137 -2.85 18.04 3.47
CA ASP A 137 -2.18 18.69 4.59
C ASP A 137 -1.49 17.73 5.58
N THR A 138 -1.09 16.54 5.13
CA THR A 138 -0.40 15.55 5.97
C THR A 138 0.73 14.85 5.21
N PRO A 139 1.73 14.25 5.91
CA PRO A 139 2.76 13.43 5.28
C PRO A 139 2.29 12.04 4.83
N LEU A 140 0.98 11.77 4.95
CA LEU A 140 0.45 10.42 4.82
C LEU A 140 0.13 10.09 3.36
N LEU A 141 0.69 8.97 2.90
CA LEU A 141 0.31 8.29 1.68
C LEU A 141 -0.56 7.08 2.05
N LEU A 142 -1.85 7.14 1.74
CA LEU A 142 -2.75 6.00 1.85
C LEU A 142 -2.70 5.19 0.55
N PHE A 143 -2.60 3.87 0.64
CA PHE A 143 -2.63 3.00 -0.52
C PHE A 143 -3.38 1.71 -0.23
N GLY A 144 -4.04 1.21 -1.28
CA GLY A 144 -4.68 -0.10 -1.32
C GLY A 144 -4.00 -0.97 -2.36
N ALA A 145 -4.06 -2.28 -2.14
CA ALA A 145 -3.45 -3.29 -2.97
C ALA A 145 -4.48 -4.29 -3.51
N GLU A 146 -4.21 -4.84 -4.69
CA GLU A 146 -4.90 -5.99 -5.29
C GLU A 146 -3.91 -7.16 -5.35
N ASP A 147 -4.27 -8.32 -4.78
CA ASP A 147 -3.39 -9.47 -4.57
C ASP A 147 -3.45 -10.53 -5.69
N LEU A 148 -4.42 -10.43 -6.60
CA LEU A 148 -4.63 -11.45 -7.62
C LEU A 148 -3.71 -11.27 -8.83
N LEU A 149 -2.90 -12.29 -9.12
CA LEU A 149 -2.16 -12.41 -10.39
C LEU A 149 -3.13 -12.37 -11.57
N GLY A 150 -2.84 -11.51 -12.55
CA GLY A 150 -3.74 -11.34 -13.68
C GLY A 150 -4.96 -10.46 -13.37
N GLY A 151 -4.95 -9.75 -12.23
CA GLY A 151 -5.97 -8.82 -11.76
C GLY A 151 -7.15 -9.49 -11.07
N GLY A 152 -7.90 -8.69 -10.30
CA GLY A 152 -9.12 -9.10 -9.62
C GLY A 152 -10.31 -8.21 -9.96
N ASP A 153 -11.07 -7.84 -8.95
CA ASP A 153 -12.28 -7.00 -9.05
C ASP A 153 -11.99 -5.49 -9.08
N ASN A 154 -10.75 -5.09 -8.84
CA ASN A 154 -10.24 -3.70 -8.94
C ASN A 154 -10.79 -2.76 -7.87
N ASP A 155 -11.09 -3.22 -6.68
CA ASP A 155 -11.47 -2.39 -5.53
C ASP A 155 -10.28 -2.13 -4.57
N PHE A 156 -9.20 -2.93 -4.67
CA PHE A 156 -7.89 -2.69 -4.05
C PHE A 156 -7.90 -2.61 -2.51
N GLU A 157 -8.91 -3.18 -1.86
CA GLU A 157 -8.98 -3.32 -0.40
C GLU A 157 -8.38 -4.61 0.12
N ASP A 158 -7.82 -5.48 -0.74
CA ASP A 158 -7.21 -6.74 -0.32
C ASP A 158 -6.23 -6.48 0.82
N VAL A 159 -5.40 -5.44 0.70
CA VAL A 159 -4.72 -4.84 1.85
C VAL A 159 -4.64 -3.32 1.71
N VAL A 160 -5.03 -2.61 2.78
CA VAL A 160 -4.91 -1.15 2.88
C VAL A 160 -3.90 -0.77 3.97
N VAL A 161 -2.95 0.09 3.60
CA VAL A 161 -1.89 0.58 4.48
C VAL A 161 -1.75 2.09 4.28
N VAL A 162 -1.36 2.78 5.35
CA VAL A 162 -0.93 4.18 5.26
C VAL A 162 0.55 4.29 5.64
N MET A 163 1.31 5.06 4.88
CA MET A 163 2.71 5.33 5.16
C MET A 163 2.90 6.80 5.49
N ASP A 164 3.56 7.06 6.61
CA ASP A 164 4.14 8.37 6.91
C ASP A 164 5.45 8.48 6.14
N PHE A 165 5.37 9.13 4.99
CA PHE A 165 6.48 9.32 4.06
C PHE A 165 7.13 10.70 4.22
N GLY A 166 6.66 11.48 5.19
CA GLY A 166 7.11 12.83 5.46
C GLY A 166 6.59 13.89 4.47
N LEU A 167 6.56 15.16 4.89
CA LEU A 167 6.27 16.34 4.05
C LEU A 167 7.55 17.04 3.52
N ASP A 168 7.75 17.03 2.20
CA ASP A 168 8.32 18.19 1.46
C ASP A 168 7.73 18.27 0.04
N TYR A 169 6.51 17.75 -0.11
CA TYR A 169 5.74 17.82 -1.34
C TYR A 169 4.37 18.36 -0.97
N ALA A 170 3.97 19.48 -1.57
CA ALA A 170 2.56 19.78 -1.73
C ALA A 170 2.12 19.02 -2.99
N PRO A 171 1.38 17.90 -2.89
CA PRO A 171 0.78 17.30 -4.07
C PRO A 171 0.05 18.39 -4.86
N PRO A 172 0.11 18.38 -6.21
CA PRO A 172 -0.75 19.27 -6.99
C PRO A 172 -2.19 19.09 -6.49
N LYS A 173 -2.95 20.19 -6.38
CA LYS A 173 -4.31 20.20 -5.81
C LYS A 173 -5.26 19.12 -6.36
N ASN A 174 -4.94 18.58 -7.53
CA ASN A 174 -5.69 17.59 -8.27
C ASN A 174 -5.47 16.15 -7.77
N TYR A 175 -4.60 15.92 -6.78
CA TYR A 175 -4.34 14.61 -6.17
C TYR A 175 -5.02 14.43 -4.79
N PHE A 176 -5.66 15.47 -4.28
CA PHE A 176 -6.40 15.40 -3.03
C PHE A 176 -7.82 14.93 -3.32
N VAL A 177 -8.27 13.93 -2.56
CA VAL A 177 -9.70 13.73 -2.37
C VAL A 177 -10.15 14.87 -1.45
N SER A 178 -10.82 15.88 -2.02
CA SER A 178 -11.52 16.89 -1.22
C SER A 178 -12.51 16.15 -0.33
N THR A 179 -12.31 16.16 0.98
CA THR A 179 -13.29 15.67 1.98
C THR A 179 -14.50 16.63 2.10
N ARG A 180 -14.73 17.46 1.08
CA ARG A 180 -15.85 18.38 0.96
C ARG A 180 -16.37 18.32 -0.46
N GLY A 181 -17.38 17.47 -0.65
CA GLY A 181 -18.41 17.57 -1.67
C GLY A 181 -19.76 17.59 -0.97
#